data_AF-A0A7W6D4B1-F1
#
_entry.id   AF-A0A7W6D4B1-F1
#
_cell.length_a   1.000
_cell.length_b   1.000
_cell.length_c   1.000
_cell.angle_alpha   90.00
_cell.angle_beta   90.00
_cell.angle_gamma   90.00
#
_symmetry.space_group_name_H-M   'P 1'
#
loop_
_entity.id
_entity.type
_entity.pdbx_description
1 polymer ?
#
loop_
_entity_poly.entity_id
_entity_poly.type
_entity_poly.pdbx_seq_one_letter_code
_entity_poly.pdbx_strand_id
1 'polypeptide(L)'
;MTTIFGVSVQALSGQLLLGLINGSFYAMLSLGLAIIFGLLNVINFAHGALYMMGAFVAWILLNELGLGYWWALLIAPLAVGLFGALLERLLLARLYKLDHLYGLLLTFGLALIIQGLFRQHYGSSGLPYVIPPELSGGQRLPFMFLPNYRAWVVAASLVICLSTWLLIEKTKLGAYLRAATENPTLVGAFGVNVPLLITLTYAFGVGLAALAGVLAAPIYSVNPAMGADIIIVVFAVVVIGGMGSILGSILTGFGLGLVEGLTKVFYPEASSVVIFVIMAVVLLAKPSGLFGRSA
;
A
#
# COMPACT_ATOMS: atom_id res chain seq x y z
N MET A 1 7.41 37.36 8.53
CA MET A 1 7.19 35.94 8.16
C MET A 1 8.50 35.22 8.38
N THR A 2 8.55 34.23 9.28
CA THR A 2 9.77 33.46 9.53
C THR A 2 10.10 32.64 8.29
N THR A 3 11.27 32.89 7.69
CA THR A 3 11.80 32.13 6.57
C THR A 3 12.86 31.17 7.08
N ILE A 4 12.82 29.91 6.64
CA ILE A 4 13.84 28.90 6.90
C ILE A 4 14.40 28.50 5.53
N PHE A 5 15.71 28.61 5.33
CA PHE A 5 16.39 28.35 4.04
C PHE A 5 15.80 29.10 2.83
N GLY A 6 15.30 30.33 3.03
CA GLY A 6 14.69 31.14 1.96
C GLY A 6 13.24 30.77 1.61
N VAL A 7 12.67 29.77 2.29
CA VAL A 7 11.29 29.32 2.13
C VAL A 7 10.45 29.78 3.32
N SER A 8 9.19 30.16 3.09
CA SER A 8 8.28 30.46 4.19
C SER A 8 8.01 29.19 5.03
N VAL A 9 8.03 29.32 6.37
CA VAL A 9 7.68 28.22 7.28
C VAL A 9 6.30 27.65 6.95
N GLN A 10 5.38 28.48 6.48
CA GLN A 10 4.04 28.07 6.05
C GLN A 10 4.07 27.13 4.84
N ALA A 11 4.86 27.43 3.81
CA ALA A 11 5.00 26.56 2.64
C ALA A 11 5.66 25.23 3.02
N LEU A 12 6.69 25.27 3.87
CA LEU A 12 7.37 24.07 4.37
C LEU A 12 6.41 23.15 5.15
N SER A 13 5.69 23.70 6.12
CA SER A 13 4.70 22.96 6.92
C SER A 13 3.57 22.39 6.07
N GLY A 14 3.11 23.15 5.06
CA GLY A 14 2.09 22.68 4.13
C GLY A 14 2.56 21.49 3.29
N GLN A 15 3.76 21.55 2.73
CA GLN A 15 4.30 20.46 1.92
C GLN A 15 4.67 19.22 2.75
N LEU A 16 5.14 19.41 3.99
CA LEU A 16 5.33 18.29 4.93
C LEU A 16 4.01 17.57 5.21
N LEU A 17 2.91 18.31 5.40
CA LEU A 17 1.61 17.70 5.62
C LEU A 17 1.09 16.96 4.38
N LEU A 18 1.29 17.51 3.18
CA LEU A 18 1.00 16.82 1.92
C LEU A 18 1.87 15.57 1.74
N GLY A 19 3.14 15.66 2.08
CA GLY A 19 4.07 14.53 2.11
C GLY A 19 3.61 13.44 3.08
N LEU A 20 3.09 13.81 4.25
CA LEU A 20 2.53 12.85 5.20
C LEU A 20 1.27 12.15 4.66
N ILE A 21 0.42 12.87 3.93
CA ILE A 21 -0.76 12.30 3.28
C ILE A 21 -0.35 11.29 2.20
N ASN A 22 0.60 11.65 1.33
CA ASN A 22 1.18 10.71 0.35
C ASN A 22 1.84 9.51 1.05
N GLY A 23 2.63 9.77 2.08
CA GLY A 23 3.30 8.77 2.91
C GLY A 23 2.32 7.81 3.59
N SER A 24 1.09 8.25 3.87
CA SER A 24 0.02 7.39 4.41
C SER A 24 -0.40 6.31 3.41
N PHE A 25 -0.43 6.64 2.12
CA PHE A 25 -0.69 5.66 1.04
C PHE A 25 0.50 4.75 0.84
N TYR A 26 1.72 5.31 0.79
CA TYR A 26 2.94 4.51 0.71
C TYR A 26 3.03 3.51 1.86
N ALA A 27 2.81 3.95 3.11
CA ALA A 27 2.85 3.08 4.28
C ALA A 27 1.82 1.94 4.21
N MET A 28 0.55 2.21 3.87
CA MET A 28 -0.47 1.16 3.79
C MET A 28 -0.22 0.15 2.66
N LEU A 29 0.15 0.65 1.47
CA LEU A 29 0.45 -0.21 0.32
C LEU A 29 1.69 -1.05 0.59
N SER A 30 2.76 -0.44 1.11
CA SER A 30 4.01 -1.10 1.46
C SER A 30 3.83 -2.07 2.62
N LEU A 31 2.94 -1.81 3.57
CA LEU A 31 2.57 -2.74 4.62
C LEU A 31 1.98 -4.03 4.04
N GLY A 32 0.96 -3.93 3.17
CA GLY A 32 0.37 -5.10 2.51
C GLY A 32 1.39 -5.88 1.70
N LEU A 33 2.25 -5.17 0.96
CA LEU A 33 3.32 -5.77 0.16
C LEU A 33 4.41 -6.41 1.02
N ALA A 34 4.79 -5.81 2.14
CA ALA A 34 5.79 -6.34 3.07
C ALA A 34 5.32 -7.60 3.78
N ILE A 35 4.03 -7.71 4.07
CA ILE A 35 3.42 -8.94 4.61
C ILE A 35 3.49 -10.06 3.57
N ILE A 36 3.09 -9.79 2.32
CA ILE A 36 3.13 -10.76 1.23
C ILE A 36 4.56 -11.19 0.94
N PHE A 37 5.46 -10.24 0.74
CA PHE A 37 6.85 -10.52 0.40
C PHE A 37 7.59 -11.20 1.55
N GLY A 38 7.45 -10.66 2.78
CA GLY A 38 8.14 -11.18 3.96
C GLY A 38 7.79 -12.62 4.31
N LEU A 39 6.63 -13.10 3.85
CA LEU A 39 6.15 -14.44 4.16
C LEU A 39 6.23 -15.40 2.96
N LEU A 40 6.05 -14.89 1.74
CA LEU A 40 5.97 -15.74 0.55
C LEU A 40 7.21 -15.62 -0.35
N ASN A 41 8.10 -14.65 -0.09
CA ASN A 41 9.24 -14.29 -0.93
C ASN A 41 8.87 -13.98 -2.40
N VAL A 42 7.61 -13.67 -2.69
CA VAL A 42 7.13 -13.35 -4.05
C VAL A 42 7.04 -11.85 -4.25
N ILE A 43 7.70 -11.34 -5.29
CA ILE A 43 7.54 -9.97 -5.78
C ILE A 43 6.20 -9.87 -6.49
N ASN A 44 5.23 -9.18 -5.88
CA ASN A 44 3.85 -9.11 -6.39
C ASN A 44 3.54 -7.78 -7.10
N PHE A 45 3.71 -7.72 -8.42
CA PHE A 45 3.35 -6.53 -9.21
C PHE A 45 1.83 -6.34 -9.34
N ALA A 46 1.04 -7.40 -9.17
CA ALA A 46 -0.42 -7.32 -9.20
C ALA A 46 -0.98 -6.52 -8.01
N HIS A 47 -0.20 -6.31 -6.94
CA HIS A 47 -0.60 -5.55 -5.76
C HIS A 47 -1.09 -4.13 -6.12
N GLY A 48 -0.44 -3.46 -7.08
CA GLY A 48 -0.88 -2.16 -7.60
C GLY A 48 -2.22 -2.23 -8.33
N ALA A 49 -2.41 -3.25 -9.16
CA ALA A 49 -3.68 -3.48 -9.85
C ALA A 49 -4.81 -3.87 -8.88
N LEU A 50 -4.49 -4.54 -7.77
CA LEU A 50 -5.46 -4.87 -6.72
C LEU A 50 -5.83 -3.66 -5.85
N TYR A 51 -4.89 -2.75 -5.62
CA TYR A 51 -5.18 -1.41 -5.08
C TYR A 51 -6.15 -0.63 -5.98
N MET A 52 -5.87 -0.60 -7.28
CA MET A 52 -6.76 0.00 -8.29
C MET A 52 -8.14 -0.68 -8.27
N MET A 53 -8.18 -2.01 -8.24
CA MET A 53 -9.43 -2.77 -8.14
C MET A 53 -10.22 -2.40 -6.88
N GLY A 54 -9.57 -2.19 -5.73
CA GLY A 54 -10.22 -1.71 -4.51
C GLY A 54 -10.91 -0.36 -4.69
N ALA A 55 -10.25 0.59 -5.38
CA ALA A 55 -10.83 1.89 -5.70
C ALA A 55 -12.06 1.75 -6.63
N PHE A 56 -11.98 0.89 -7.65
CA PHE A 56 -13.12 0.62 -8.53
C PHE A 56 -14.27 -0.09 -7.84
N VAL A 57 -14.00 -1.10 -7.01
CA VAL A 57 -15.04 -1.79 -6.25
C VAL A 57 -15.73 -0.80 -5.31
N ALA A 58 -14.97 0.09 -4.65
CA ALA A 58 -15.58 1.16 -3.86
C ALA A 58 -16.44 2.10 -4.72
N TRP A 59 -15.97 2.47 -5.91
CA TRP A 59 -16.73 3.34 -6.82
C TRP A 59 -18.03 2.68 -7.29
N ILE A 60 -18.00 1.38 -7.62
CA ILE A 60 -19.19 0.59 -7.98
C ILE A 60 -20.15 0.52 -6.79
N LEU A 61 -19.64 0.22 -5.59
CA LEU A 61 -20.47 0.17 -4.38
C LEU A 61 -21.17 1.51 -4.13
N LEU A 62 -20.48 2.63 -4.33
CA LEU A 62 -21.03 3.97 -4.13
C LEU A 62 -22.05 4.37 -5.21
N ASN A 63 -21.68 4.25 -6.49
CA ASN A 63 -22.45 4.85 -7.59
C ASN A 63 -23.48 3.92 -8.21
N GLU A 64 -23.18 2.62 -8.30
CA GLU A 64 -24.09 1.64 -8.92
C GLU A 64 -25.01 0.99 -7.89
N LEU A 65 -24.47 0.67 -6.71
CA LEU A 65 -25.23 0.00 -5.63
C LEU A 65 -25.80 0.96 -4.58
N GLY A 66 -25.42 2.24 -4.63
CA GLY A 66 -25.89 3.26 -3.68
C GLY A 66 -25.44 3.05 -2.23
N LEU A 67 -24.43 2.20 -2.01
CA LEU A 67 -23.87 1.94 -0.68
C LEU A 67 -22.93 3.08 -0.28
N GLY A 68 -23.15 3.68 0.89
CA GLY A 68 -22.33 4.78 1.36
C GLY A 68 -20.84 4.44 1.52
N TYR A 69 -20.01 5.48 1.61
CA TYR A 69 -18.54 5.40 1.78
C TYR A 69 -18.10 4.41 2.86
N TRP A 70 -18.76 4.42 4.03
CA TRP A 70 -18.41 3.57 5.16
C TRP A 70 -18.58 2.08 4.86
N TRP A 71 -19.61 1.72 4.09
CA TRP A 71 -19.81 0.35 3.62
C TRP A 71 -18.79 -0.02 2.54
N ALA A 72 -18.47 0.90 1.63
CA ALA A 72 -17.42 0.70 0.65
C ALA A 72 -16.05 0.46 1.30
N LEU A 73 -15.75 1.18 2.38
CA LEU A 73 -14.53 1.03 3.18
C LEU A 73 -14.37 -0.36 3.80
N LEU A 74 -15.47 -1.05 4.10
CA LEU A 74 -15.46 -2.41 4.66
C LEU A 74 -15.57 -3.50 3.59
N ILE A 75 -16.48 -3.33 2.63
CA ILE A 75 -16.83 -4.38 1.65
C ILE A 75 -15.76 -4.50 0.57
N ALA A 76 -15.20 -3.38 0.08
CA ALA A 76 -14.22 -3.45 -1.01
C ALA A 76 -12.94 -4.21 -0.63
N PRO A 77 -12.32 -3.99 0.56
CA PRO A 77 -11.19 -4.80 1.00
C PRO A 77 -11.49 -6.29 1.12
N LEU A 78 -12.69 -6.64 1.58
CA LEU A 78 -13.11 -8.04 1.71
C LEU A 78 -13.33 -8.69 0.35
N ALA A 79 -14.00 -8.01 -0.58
CA ALA A 79 -14.24 -8.49 -1.93
C ALA A 79 -12.93 -8.69 -2.71
N VAL A 80 -12.04 -7.70 -2.67
CA VAL A 80 -10.75 -7.78 -3.36
C VAL A 80 -9.78 -8.72 -2.65
N GLY A 81 -9.83 -8.81 -1.31
CA GLY A 81 -9.09 -9.81 -0.54
C GLY A 81 -9.51 -11.24 -0.89
N LEU A 82 -10.81 -11.50 -1.04
CA LEU A 82 -11.34 -12.79 -1.50
C LEU A 82 -10.92 -13.09 -2.94
N PHE A 83 -10.97 -12.09 -3.83
CA PHE A 83 -10.42 -12.22 -5.18
C PHE A 83 -8.92 -12.54 -5.16
N GLY A 84 -8.16 -11.89 -4.28
CA GLY A 84 -6.75 -12.19 -4.02
C GLY A 84 -6.53 -13.63 -3.56
N ALA A 85 -7.36 -14.14 -2.64
CA ALA A 85 -7.32 -15.54 -2.21
C ALA A 85 -7.52 -16.52 -3.37
N LEU A 86 -8.44 -16.20 -4.29
CA LEU A 86 -8.68 -16.99 -5.49
C LEU A 86 -7.47 -16.96 -6.43
N LEU A 87 -6.89 -15.78 -6.68
CA LEU A 87 -5.68 -15.65 -7.50
C LEU A 87 -4.50 -16.42 -6.90
N GLU A 88 -4.33 -16.36 -5.59
CA GLU A 88 -3.28 -17.09 -4.90
C GLU A 88 -3.45 -18.59 -5.08
N ARG A 89 -4.61 -19.12 -4.69
CA ARG A 89 -4.87 -20.56 -4.70
C ARG A 89 -4.87 -21.17 -6.10
N LEU A 90 -5.35 -20.43 -7.10
CA LEU A 90 -5.47 -20.95 -8.47
C LEU A 90 -4.18 -20.78 -9.28
N LEU A 91 -3.43 -19.71 -9.04
CA LEU A 91 -2.28 -19.34 -9.88
C LEU A 91 -0.97 -19.33 -9.08
N LEU A 92 -0.84 -18.49 -8.05
CA LEU A 92 0.45 -18.31 -7.35
C LEU A 92 0.91 -19.56 -6.60
N ALA A 93 -0.01 -20.28 -5.95
CA ALA A 93 0.28 -21.50 -5.20
C ALA A 93 0.98 -22.57 -6.07
N ARG A 94 0.75 -22.55 -7.39
CA ARG A 94 1.38 -23.48 -8.33
C ARG A 94 2.81 -23.11 -8.68
N LEU A 95 3.21 -21.85 -8.46
CA LEU A 95 4.51 -21.31 -8.81
C LEU A 95 5.46 -21.19 -7.61
N TYR A 96 5.00 -21.41 -6.37
CA TYR A 96 5.84 -21.29 -5.17
C TYR A 96 7.05 -22.23 -5.13
N LYS A 97 7.04 -23.31 -5.92
CA LYS A 97 8.18 -24.24 -6.04
C LYS A 97 9.13 -23.89 -7.19
N LEU A 98 8.79 -22.90 -8.00
CA LEU A 98 9.59 -22.44 -9.13
C LEU A 98 10.41 -21.21 -8.73
N ASP A 99 11.28 -20.77 -9.64
CA ASP A 99 12.02 -19.52 -9.45
C ASP A 99 11.05 -18.33 -9.26
N HIS A 100 11.40 -17.42 -8.35
CA HIS A 100 10.66 -16.20 -8.03
C HIS A 100 10.39 -15.33 -9.26
N LEU A 101 11.24 -15.41 -10.28
CA LEU A 101 11.05 -14.78 -11.60
C LEU A 101 9.70 -15.16 -12.25
N TYR A 102 9.26 -16.42 -12.11
CA TYR A 102 7.96 -16.85 -12.65
C TYR A 102 6.79 -16.21 -11.91
N GLY A 103 6.88 -16.05 -10.59
CA GLY A 103 5.90 -15.33 -9.79
C GLY A 103 5.80 -13.85 -10.17
N LEU A 104 6.95 -13.22 -10.42
CA LEU A 104 7.02 -11.85 -10.93
C LEU A 104 6.33 -11.72 -12.29
N LEU A 105 6.66 -12.58 -13.25
CA LEU A 105 6.07 -12.57 -14.59
C LEU A 105 4.55 -12.79 -14.55
N LEU A 106 4.08 -13.73 -13.74
CA LEU A 106 2.65 -13.98 -13.55
C LEU A 106 1.94 -12.74 -12.98
N THR A 107 2.46 -12.17 -11.90
CA THR A 107 1.82 -11.02 -11.23
C THR A 107 1.86 -9.77 -12.10
N PHE A 108 2.91 -9.57 -12.89
CA PHE A 108 2.96 -8.51 -13.89
C PHE A 108 1.92 -8.72 -15.00
N GLY A 109 1.81 -9.94 -15.54
CA GLY A 109 0.78 -10.28 -16.53
C GLY A 109 -0.64 -10.08 -15.99
N LEU A 110 -0.90 -10.51 -14.75
CA LEU A 110 -2.18 -10.29 -14.06
C LEU A 110 -2.46 -8.79 -13.89
N ALA A 111 -1.45 -7.99 -13.51
CA ALA A 111 -1.61 -6.55 -13.38
C ALA A 111 -2.08 -5.92 -14.70
N LEU A 112 -1.43 -6.29 -15.82
CA LEU A 112 -1.78 -5.80 -17.15
C LEU A 112 -3.19 -6.24 -17.59
N ILE A 113 -3.58 -7.49 -17.32
CA ILE A 113 -4.92 -8.00 -17.65
C ILE A 113 -5.98 -7.25 -16.83
N ILE A 114 -5.80 -7.15 -15.51
CA ILE A 114 -6.74 -6.45 -14.64
C ILE A 114 -6.87 -4.98 -15.06
N GLN A 115 -5.74 -4.27 -15.21
CA GLN A 115 -5.74 -2.88 -15.66
C GLN A 115 -6.40 -2.72 -17.04
N GLY A 116 -6.11 -3.62 -17.98
CA GLY A 116 -6.71 -3.63 -19.32
C GLY A 116 -8.22 -3.79 -19.30
N LEU A 117 -8.74 -4.72 -18.49
CA LEU A 117 -10.18 -4.96 -18.34
C LEU A 117 -10.91 -3.73 -17.80
N PHE A 118 -10.37 -3.09 -16.75
CA PHE A 118 -10.95 -1.86 -16.20
C PHE A 118 -10.85 -0.69 -17.17
N ARG A 119 -9.73 -0.55 -17.87
CA ARG A 119 -9.57 0.48 -18.91
C ARG A 119 -10.54 0.31 -20.07
N GLN A 120 -10.83 -0.92 -20.45
CA GLN A 120 -11.81 -1.22 -21.51
C GLN A 120 -13.24 -0.85 -21.08
N HIS A 121 -13.63 -1.16 -19.84
CA HIS A 121 -15.00 -0.94 -19.36
C HIS A 121 -15.27 0.51 -18.92
N TYR A 122 -14.30 1.14 -18.26
CA TYR A 122 -14.47 2.45 -17.62
C TYR A 122 -13.71 3.58 -18.32
N GLY A 123 -12.92 3.26 -19.36
CA GLY A 123 -12.05 4.22 -20.02
C GLY A 123 -10.83 4.58 -19.18
N SER A 124 -10.03 5.53 -19.69
CA SER A 124 -8.86 6.07 -18.97
C SER A 124 -9.14 7.37 -18.22
N SER A 125 -10.36 7.89 -18.34
CA SER A 125 -10.79 9.11 -17.65
C SER A 125 -10.94 8.83 -16.15
N GLY A 126 -10.52 9.78 -15.32
CA GLY A 126 -10.72 9.68 -13.88
C GLY A 126 -12.20 9.77 -13.53
N LEU A 127 -12.72 8.74 -12.87
CA LEU A 127 -14.07 8.71 -12.32
C LEU A 127 -14.07 9.41 -10.95
N PRO A 128 -14.87 10.48 -10.78
CA PRO A 128 -14.92 11.18 -9.50
C PRO A 128 -15.54 10.26 -8.44
N TYR A 129 -15.02 10.36 -7.22
CA TYR A 129 -15.56 9.69 -6.05
C TYR A 129 -15.92 10.73 -5.00
N VAL A 130 -17.19 10.80 -4.62
CA VAL A 130 -17.71 11.82 -3.71
C VAL A 130 -17.28 11.55 -2.26
N ILE A 131 -16.76 12.58 -1.60
CA ILE A 131 -16.40 12.53 -0.18
C ILE A 131 -17.68 12.44 0.66
N PRO A 132 -17.74 11.60 1.71
CA PRO A 132 -18.91 11.53 2.58
C PRO A 132 -19.17 12.88 3.30
N PRO A 133 -20.44 13.28 3.51
CA PRO A 133 -20.80 14.57 4.11
C PRO A 133 -20.13 14.84 5.46
N GLU A 134 -19.93 13.80 6.28
CA GLU A 134 -19.30 13.88 7.60
C GLU A 134 -17.83 14.28 7.54
N LEU A 135 -17.16 14.00 6.42
CA LEU A 135 -15.76 14.35 6.16
C LEU A 135 -15.62 15.51 5.17
N SER A 136 -16.73 16.15 4.83
CA SER A 136 -16.73 17.32 3.96
C SER A 136 -16.16 18.55 4.68
N GLY A 137 -15.74 19.54 3.88
CA GLY A 137 -15.11 20.76 4.39
C GLY A 137 -13.64 20.59 4.78
N GLY A 138 -13.17 21.50 5.63
CA GLY A 138 -11.77 21.53 6.05
C GLY A 138 -11.50 22.62 7.06
N GLN A 139 -10.35 22.52 7.71
CA GLN A 139 -9.89 23.47 8.72
C GLN A 139 -8.86 24.42 8.11
N ARG A 140 -9.00 25.72 8.40
CA ARG A 140 -7.97 26.72 8.05
C ARG A 140 -6.87 26.67 9.10
N LEU A 141 -5.78 25.99 8.78
CA LEU A 141 -4.57 26.05 9.59
C LEU A 141 -3.81 27.34 9.27
N PRO A 142 -2.91 27.81 10.17
CA PRO A 142 -2.12 29.02 9.95
C PRO A 142 -1.24 29.00 8.68
N PHE A 143 -1.01 27.82 8.12
CA PHE A 143 -0.13 27.59 6.98
C PHE A 143 -0.83 27.00 5.74
N MET A 144 -2.02 26.41 5.88
CA MET A 144 -2.79 25.89 4.73
C MET A 144 -4.25 25.60 5.09
N PHE A 145 -5.11 25.47 4.08
CA PHE A 145 -6.41 24.83 4.25
C PHE A 145 -6.25 23.31 4.20
N LEU A 146 -6.59 22.60 5.28
CA LEU A 146 -6.54 21.14 5.35
C LEU A 146 -7.95 20.57 5.20
N PRO A 147 -8.26 19.88 4.09
CA PRO A 147 -9.50 19.10 3.96
C PRO A 147 -9.62 18.04 5.05
N ASN A 148 -10.79 17.93 5.67
CA ASN A 148 -11.04 16.96 6.75
C ASN A 148 -10.79 15.52 6.29
N TYR A 149 -11.14 15.20 5.04
CA TYR A 149 -10.89 13.90 4.44
C TYR A 149 -9.40 13.53 4.40
N ARG A 150 -8.50 14.48 4.14
CA ARG A 150 -7.04 14.21 4.12
C ARG A 150 -6.51 13.92 5.53
N ALA A 151 -7.02 14.62 6.55
CA ALA A 151 -6.69 14.34 7.93
C ALA A 151 -7.20 12.94 8.36
N TRP A 152 -8.42 12.59 7.94
CA TRP A 152 -9.00 11.25 8.13
C TRP A 152 -8.11 10.16 7.52
N VAL A 153 -7.64 10.32 6.28
CA VAL A 153 -6.76 9.34 5.62
C VAL A 153 -5.47 9.10 6.41
N VAL A 154 -4.84 10.16 6.92
CA VAL A 154 -3.63 10.03 7.76
C VAL A 154 -3.95 9.25 9.05
N ALA A 155 -5.03 9.62 9.74
CA ALA A 155 -5.45 8.95 10.97
C ALA A 155 -5.81 7.47 10.73
N ALA A 156 -6.61 7.19 9.70
CA ALA A 156 -7.01 5.84 9.33
C ALA A 156 -5.79 4.99 8.95
N SER A 157 -4.89 5.50 8.11
CA SER A 157 -3.64 4.82 7.74
C SER A 157 -2.79 4.49 8.97
N LEU A 158 -2.60 5.44 9.88
CA LEU A 158 -1.84 5.22 11.10
C LEU A 158 -2.46 4.13 11.97
N VAL A 159 -3.78 4.17 12.16
CA VAL A 159 -4.52 3.17 12.95
C VAL A 159 -4.44 1.78 12.30
N ILE A 160 -4.62 1.68 10.98
CA ILE A 160 -4.54 0.42 10.24
C ILE A 160 -3.11 -0.14 10.28
N CYS A 161 -2.11 0.70 10.05
CA CYS A 161 -0.71 0.30 10.10
C CYS A 161 -0.31 -0.19 11.49
N LEU A 162 -0.65 0.57 12.54
CA LEU A 162 -0.32 0.21 13.91
C LEU A 162 -1.07 -1.05 14.37
N SER A 163 -2.37 -1.14 14.07
CA SER A 163 -3.17 -2.32 14.44
C SER A 163 -2.69 -3.58 13.73
N THR A 164 -2.34 -3.49 12.44
CA THR A 164 -1.76 -4.61 11.68
C THR A 164 -0.40 -5.01 12.20
N TRP A 165 0.46 -4.03 12.52
CA TRP A 165 1.76 -4.29 13.12
C TRP A 165 1.63 -5.00 14.47
N LEU A 166 0.75 -4.51 15.35
CA LEU A 166 0.47 -5.17 16.64
C LEU A 166 -0.10 -6.58 16.44
N LEU A 167 -1.03 -6.76 15.50
CA LEU A 167 -1.61 -8.05 15.18
C LEU A 167 -0.53 -9.06 14.75
N ILE A 168 0.38 -8.68 13.86
CA ILE A 168 1.37 -9.62 13.31
C ILE A 168 2.58 -9.77 14.24
N GLU A 169 3.11 -8.70 14.83
CA GLU A 169 4.32 -8.82 15.66
C GLU A 169 4.04 -9.28 17.08
N LYS A 170 2.89 -8.92 17.66
CA LYS A 170 2.61 -9.17 19.09
C LYS A 170 1.67 -10.33 19.36
N THR A 171 1.02 -10.91 18.36
CA THR A 171 0.10 -12.04 18.56
C THR A 171 0.64 -13.39 18.07
N LYS A 172 -0.05 -14.47 18.47
CA LYS A 172 0.25 -15.84 18.03
C LYS A 172 0.15 -16.00 16.52
N LEU A 173 -0.68 -15.20 15.84
CA LEU A 173 -0.86 -15.27 14.39
C LEU A 173 0.47 -15.07 13.68
N GLY A 174 1.24 -14.04 14.02
CA GLY A 174 2.54 -13.85 13.37
C GLY A 174 3.62 -14.82 13.85
N ALA A 175 3.48 -15.42 15.03
CA ALA A 175 4.36 -16.53 15.44
C ALA A 175 4.11 -17.76 14.54
N TYR A 176 2.85 -18.11 14.27
CA TYR A 176 2.51 -19.17 13.32
C TYR A 176 2.97 -18.84 11.91
N LEU A 177 2.83 -17.59 11.46
CA LEU A 177 3.32 -17.18 10.14
C LEU A 177 4.82 -17.36 10.00
N ARG A 178 5.62 -16.84 10.94
CA ARG A 178 7.08 -17.01 10.93
C ARG A 178 7.50 -18.49 11.01
N ALA A 179 6.84 -19.27 11.85
CA ALA A 179 7.11 -20.69 11.94
C ALA A 179 6.75 -21.42 10.64
N ALA A 180 5.64 -21.05 10.00
CA ALA A 180 5.19 -21.63 8.74
C ALA A 180 6.13 -21.30 7.58
N THR A 181 6.83 -20.17 7.62
CA THR A 181 7.85 -19.81 6.62
C THR A 181 9.18 -20.51 6.86
N GLU A 182 9.55 -20.77 8.11
CA GLU A 182 10.80 -21.47 8.44
C GLU A 182 10.69 -22.98 8.20
N ASN A 183 9.62 -23.62 8.68
CA ASN A 183 9.40 -25.06 8.49
C ASN A 183 7.90 -25.39 8.35
N PRO A 184 7.34 -25.26 7.12
CA PRO A 184 5.95 -25.57 6.82
C PRO A 184 5.53 -26.98 7.29
N THR A 185 6.41 -27.97 7.11
CA THR A 185 6.14 -29.38 7.39
C THR A 185 5.97 -29.62 8.90
N LEU A 186 6.85 -29.03 9.71
CA LEU A 186 6.78 -29.12 11.17
C LEU A 186 5.51 -28.44 11.70
N VAL A 187 5.18 -27.25 11.21
CA VAL A 187 3.96 -26.52 11.59
C VAL A 187 2.71 -27.30 11.22
N GLY A 188 2.71 -27.96 10.05
CA GLY A 188 1.64 -28.86 9.63
C GLY A 188 1.43 -30.05 10.58
N ALA A 189 2.50 -30.59 11.18
CA ALA A 189 2.41 -31.70 12.14
C ALA A 189 1.71 -31.30 13.45
N PHE A 190 1.70 -30.01 13.79
CA PHE A 190 0.94 -29.46 14.93
C PHE A 190 -0.53 -29.15 14.60
N GLY A 191 -1.03 -29.58 13.43
CA GLY A 191 -2.43 -29.44 13.04
C GLY A 191 -2.79 -28.08 12.41
N VAL A 192 -1.79 -27.24 12.11
CA VAL A 192 -2.00 -25.95 11.44
C VAL A 192 -2.07 -26.17 9.92
N ASN A 193 -3.15 -25.69 9.29
CA ASN A 193 -3.29 -25.73 7.84
C ASN A 193 -2.43 -24.62 7.19
N VAL A 194 -1.18 -24.94 6.86
CA VAL A 194 -0.22 -23.98 6.27
C VAL A 194 -0.70 -23.41 4.92
N PRO A 195 -1.24 -24.21 3.97
CA PRO A 195 -1.81 -23.65 2.74
C PRO A 195 -2.89 -22.60 3.02
N LEU A 196 -3.82 -22.89 3.93
CA LEU A 196 -4.87 -21.92 4.29
C LEU A 196 -4.28 -20.67 4.93
N LEU A 197 -3.28 -20.82 5.81
CA LEU A 197 -2.61 -19.70 6.46
C LEU A 197 -1.94 -18.76 5.43
N ILE A 198 -1.29 -19.33 4.41
CA ILE A 198 -0.68 -18.59 3.29
C ILE A 198 -1.76 -17.85 2.49
N THR A 199 -2.83 -18.54 2.07
CA THR A 199 -3.94 -17.93 1.32
C THR A 199 -4.57 -16.76 2.09
N LEU A 200 -4.84 -16.94 3.39
CA LEU A 200 -5.42 -15.89 4.24
C LEU A 200 -4.49 -14.68 4.40
N THR A 201 -3.19 -14.94 4.52
CA THR A 201 -2.18 -13.88 4.61
C THR A 201 -2.08 -13.08 3.32
N TYR A 202 -2.08 -13.77 2.18
CA TYR A 202 -2.10 -13.11 0.87
C TYR A 202 -3.37 -12.29 0.69
N ALA A 203 -4.53 -12.87 1.00
CA ALA A 203 -5.83 -12.20 0.96
C ALA A 203 -5.86 -10.95 1.85
N PHE A 204 -5.28 -11.03 3.05
CA PHE A 204 -5.17 -9.89 3.97
C PHE A 204 -4.26 -8.79 3.42
N GLY A 205 -3.08 -9.12 2.89
CA GLY A 205 -2.19 -8.15 2.26
C GLY A 205 -2.84 -7.44 1.06
N VAL A 206 -3.54 -8.20 0.22
CA VAL A 206 -4.33 -7.68 -0.90
C VAL A 206 -5.50 -6.81 -0.42
N GLY A 207 -6.19 -7.22 0.65
CA GLY A 207 -7.26 -6.46 1.28
C GLY A 207 -6.77 -5.10 1.80
N LEU A 208 -5.58 -5.04 2.40
CA LEU A 208 -4.94 -3.78 2.80
C LEU A 208 -4.63 -2.88 1.60
N ALA A 209 -4.19 -3.46 0.48
CA ALA A 209 -3.98 -2.72 -0.78
C ALA A 209 -5.31 -2.12 -1.28
N ALA A 210 -6.37 -2.91 -1.29
CA ALA A 210 -7.69 -2.47 -1.70
C ALA A 210 -8.25 -1.38 -0.76
N LEU A 211 -8.03 -1.51 0.55
CA LEU A 211 -8.38 -0.50 1.55
C LEU A 211 -7.67 0.82 1.30
N ALA A 212 -6.37 0.78 0.98
CA ALA A 212 -5.64 1.96 0.56
C ALA A 212 -6.24 2.58 -0.73
N GLY A 213 -6.72 1.74 -1.65
CA GLY A 213 -7.43 2.17 -2.87
C GLY A 213 -8.73 2.91 -2.57
N VAL A 214 -9.55 2.40 -1.64
CA VAL A 214 -10.77 3.09 -1.19
C VAL A 214 -10.44 4.45 -0.58
N LEU A 215 -9.42 4.51 0.27
CA LEU A 215 -8.99 5.76 0.91
C LEU A 215 -8.46 6.78 -0.11
N ALA A 216 -7.81 6.30 -1.18
CA ALA A 216 -7.24 7.12 -2.24
C ALA A 216 -8.27 7.66 -3.24
N ALA A 217 -9.37 6.93 -3.46
CA ALA A 217 -10.37 7.24 -4.48
C ALA A 217 -10.89 8.70 -4.43
N PRO A 218 -11.24 9.30 -3.28
CA PRO A 218 -11.72 10.69 -3.24
C PRO A 218 -10.62 11.74 -3.41
N ILE A 219 -9.34 11.36 -3.31
CA ILE A 219 -8.20 12.28 -3.42
C ILE A 219 -7.64 12.31 -4.85
N TYR A 220 -7.53 11.16 -5.51
CA TYR A 220 -6.90 11.04 -6.84
C TYR A 220 -7.87 10.75 -7.98
N SER A 221 -9.15 10.58 -7.69
CA SER A 221 -10.15 10.01 -8.60
C SER A 221 -9.80 8.57 -9.02
N VAL A 222 -10.83 7.78 -9.31
CA VAL A 222 -10.63 6.37 -9.66
C VAL A 222 -10.29 6.26 -11.14
N ASN A 223 -9.11 5.73 -11.46
CA ASN A 223 -8.69 5.53 -12.84
C ASN A 223 -7.86 4.24 -12.98
N PRO A 224 -7.80 3.63 -14.18
CA PRO A 224 -7.07 2.37 -14.34
C PRO A 224 -5.54 2.48 -14.25
N ALA A 225 -4.95 3.66 -14.38
CA ALA A 225 -3.49 3.83 -14.32
C ALA A 225 -2.97 3.96 -12.88
N MET A 226 -3.83 4.34 -11.92
CA MET A 226 -3.43 4.68 -10.55
C MET A 226 -2.65 3.58 -9.83
N GLY A 227 -2.88 2.31 -10.17
CA GLY A 227 -2.15 1.19 -9.61
C GLY A 227 -0.71 1.06 -10.15
N ALA A 228 -0.53 1.26 -11.45
CA ALA A 228 0.77 1.20 -12.09
C ALA A 228 1.68 2.38 -11.70
N ASP A 229 1.09 3.56 -11.50
CA ASP A 229 1.83 4.77 -11.14
C ASP A 229 2.45 4.67 -9.73
N ILE A 230 1.76 4.01 -8.79
CA ILE A 230 2.18 3.95 -7.39
C ILE A 230 3.01 2.71 -7.05
N ILE A 231 2.83 1.59 -7.77
CA ILE A 231 3.43 0.30 -7.37
C ILE A 231 4.95 0.32 -7.36
N ILE A 232 5.58 1.02 -8.32
CA ILE A 232 7.04 1.13 -8.42
C ILE A 232 7.60 1.89 -7.20
N VAL A 233 6.92 2.97 -6.79
CA VAL A 233 7.29 3.74 -5.59
C VAL A 233 7.13 2.89 -4.33
N VAL A 234 6.03 2.15 -4.21
CA VAL A 234 5.75 1.25 -3.09
C VAL A 234 6.78 0.14 -2.98
N PHE A 235 7.24 -0.42 -4.11
CA PHE A 235 8.35 -1.38 -4.13
C PHE A 235 9.64 -0.76 -3.58
N ALA A 236 10.00 0.45 -4.04
CA ALA A 236 11.18 1.15 -3.53
C ALA A 236 11.08 1.38 -2.02
N VAL A 237 9.91 1.78 -1.51
CA VAL A 237 9.64 1.95 -0.07
C VAL A 237 9.87 0.66 0.70
N VAL A 238 9.37 -0.49 0.23
CA VAL A 238 9.56 -1.80 0.91
C VAL A 238 11.03 -2.22 0.88
N VAL A 239 11.71 -2.04 -0.25
CA VAL A 239 13.13 -2.36 -0.39
C VAL A 239 14.00 -1.50 0.55
N ILE A 240 13.72 -0.20 0.64
CA ILE A 240 14.39 0.71 1.60
C ILE A 240 14.08 0.31 3.04
N GLY A 241 12.81 0.02 3.36
CA GLY A 241 12.39 -0.43 4.68
C GLY A 241 13.05 -1.74 5.11
N GLY A 242 13.39 -2.58 4.14
CA GLY A 242 13.93 -3.91 4.34
C GLY A 242 12.84 -4.96 4.14
N MET A 243 13.10 -5.87 3.20
CA MET A 243 12.16 -6.91 2.82
C MET A 243 11.83 -7.80 4.04
N GLY A 244 10.53 -7.93 4.34
CA GLY A 244 10.03 -8.66 5.51
C GLY A 244 9.99 -7.90 6.83
N SER A 245 10.41 -6.63 6.86
CA SER A 245 10.21 -5.75 8.03
C SER A 245 8.91 -4.96 7.88
N ILE A 246 7.88 -5.37 8.61
CA ILE A 246 6.58 -4.70 8.66
C ILE A 246 6.75 -3.26 9.19
N LEU A 247 7.38 -3.13 10.35
CA LEU A 247 7.64 -1.82 10.96
C LEU A 247 8.53 -0.94 10.06
N GLY A 248 9.56 -1.53 9.45
CA GLY A 248 10.45 -0.82 8.53
C GLY A 248 9.70 -0.25 7.33
N SER A 249 8.77 -1.02 6.75
CA SER A 249 7.97 -0.58 5.61
C SER A 249 7.00 0.56 5.97
N ILE A 250 6.43 0.54 7.17
CA ILE A 250 5.57 1.63 7.68
C ILE A 250 6.38 2.91 7.88
N LEU A 251 7.48 2.83 8.64
CA LEU A 251 8.31 3.99 8.95
C LEU A 251 8.92 4.61 7.68
N THR A 252 9.40 3.76 6.76
CA THR A 252 9.93 4.21 5.49
C THR A 252 8.85 4.80 4.59
N GLY A 253 7.62 4.26 4.57
CA GLY A 253 6.52 4.83 3.79
C GLY A 253 6.16 6.25 4.22
N PHE A 254 6.00 6.46 5.53
CA PHE A 254 5.78 7.80 6.08
C PHE A 254 7.01 8.71 5.87
N GLY A 255 8.20 8.22 6.16
CA GLY A 255 9.45 8.97 6.03
C GLY A 255 9.72 9.44 4.60
N LEU A 256 9.57 8.55 3.62
CA LEU A 256 9.74 8.89 2.21
C LEU A 256 8.66 9.85 1.71
N GLY A 257 7.43 9.75 2.21
CA GLY A 257 6.40 10.77 1.94
C GLY A 257 6.81 12.16 2.44
N LEU A 258 7.38 12.25 3.65
CA LEU A 258 7.90 13.52 4.17
C LEU A 258 9.08 14.04 3.34
N VAL A 259 9.99 13.17 2.92
CA VAL A 259 11.12 13.55 2.07
C VAL A 259 10.66 13.98 0.68
N GLU A 260 9.67 13.30 0.09
CA GLU A 260 9.01 13.72 -1.14
C GLU A 260 8.43 15.12 -0.98
N GLY A 261 7.66 15.37 0.08
CA GLY A 261 7.08 16.68 0.40
C GLY A 261 8.14 17.78 0.57
N LEU A 262 9.24 17.50 1.29
CA LEU A 262 10.36 18.43 1.41
C LEU A 262 11.01 18.71 0.06
N THR A 263 11.20 17.69 -0.76
CA THR A 263 11.82 17.85 -2.08
C THR A 263 10.95 18.71 -3.00
N LYS A 264 9.62 18.63 -2.90
CA LYS A 264 8.69 19.53 -3.63
C LYS A 264 8.89 21.00 -3.33
N VAL A 265 9.43 21.35 -2.16
CA VAL A 265 9.69 22.74 -1.78
C VAL A 265 10.91 23.29 -2.50
N PHE A 266 11.98 22.48 -2.62
CA PHE A 266 13.27 22.93 -3.12
C PHE A 266 13.46 22.63 -4.60
N TYR A 267 13.03 21.46 -5.05
CA TYR A 267 13.21 20.98 -6.42
C TYR A 267 12.07 20.02 -6.84
N PRO A 268 10.91 20.57 -7.26
CA PRO A 268 9.70 19.79 -7.58
C PRO A 268 9.91 18.64 -8.57
N GLU A 269 10.74 18.84 -9.58
CA GLU A 269 11.00 17.87 -10.66
C GLU A 269 11.68 16.60 -10.14
N ALA A 270 12.49 16.71 -9.08
CA ALA A 270 13.14 15.55 -8.47
C ALA A 270 12.31 14.88 -7.38
N SER A 271 11.12 15.40 -7.05
CA SER A 271 10.32 14.89 -5.93
C SER A 271 10.00 13.40 -6.06
N SER A 272 9.70 12.90 -7.26
CA SER A 272 9.43 11.47 -7.47
C SER A 272 10.73 10.67 -7.60
N VAL A 273 11.81 11.30 -8.07
CA VAL A 273 13.12 10.68 -8.30
C VAL A 273 13.88 10.47 -6.98
N VAL A 274 13.69 11.35 -5.99
CA VAL A 274 14.40 11.31 -4.70
C VAL A 274 14.21 9.98 -3.98
N ILE A 275 13.03 9.35 -4.11
CA ILE A 275 12.73 8.05 -3.51
C ILE A 275 13.67 6.98 -4.08
N PHE A 276 13.91 6.98 -5.39
CA PHE A 276 14.81 6.04 -6.05
C PHE A 276 16.28 6.32 -5.78
N VAL A 277 16.66 7.60 -5.63
CA VAL A 277 18.01 7.97 -5.20
C VAL A 277 18.28 7.45 -3.79
N ILE A 278 17.35 7.63 -2.86
CA ILE A 278 17.45 7.10 -1.49
C ILE A 278 17.52 5.58 -1.52
N MET A 279 16.73 4.92 -2.38
CA MET A 279 16.81 3.47 -2.57
C MET A 279 18.22 3.05 -2.98
N ALA A 280 18.81 3.69 -3.99
CA ALA A 280 20.16 3.37 -4.45
C ALA A 280 21.20 3.57 -3.33
N VAL A 281 21.13 4.69 -2.61
CA VAL A 281 22.04 4.98 -1.48
C VAL A 281 21.91 3.94 -0.36
N VAL A 282 20.67 3.61 0.02
CA VAL A 282 20.42 2.62 1.08
C VAL A 282 20.90 1.23 0.66
N LEU A 283 20.67 0.80 -0.58
CA LEU A 283 21.13 -0.51 -1.05
C LEU A 283 22.65 -0.60 -1.13
N LEU A 284 23.33 0.49 -1.50
CA LEU A 284 24.80 0.55 -1.48
C LEU A 284 25.36 0.47 -0.05
N ALA A 285 24.70 1.10 0.91
CA ALA A 285 25.15 1.11 2.31
C ALA A 285 24.73 -0.15 3.09
N LYS A 286 23.53 -0.67 2.84
CA LYS A 286 22.91 -1.80 3.54
C LYS A 286 21.96 -2.56 2.59
N PRO A 287 22.45 -3.60 1.90
CA PRO A 287 21.67 -4.35 0.90
C PRO A 287 20.39 -5.02 1.42
N SER A 288 20.31 -5.29 2.73
CA SER A 288 19.11 -5.83 3.37
C SER A 288 18.02 -4.78 3.64
N GLY A 289 18.28 -3.50 3.37
CA GLY A 289 17.42 -2.37 3.72
C GLY A 289 17.64 -1.88 5.16
N LEU A 290 17.07 -0.72 5.51
CA LEU A 290 17.32 -0.04 6.78
C LEU A 290 16.97 -0.92 7.99
N PHE A 291 15.85 -1.65 7.93
CA PHE A 291 15.37 -2.50 9.01
C PHE A 291 15.36 -3.99 8.65
N GLY A 292 16.05 -4.38 7.57
CA GLY A 292 16.24 -5.79 7.23
C GLY A 292 17.09 -6.50 8.29
N ARG A 293 16.66 -7.70 8.67
CA ARG A 293 17.48 -8.60 9.50
C ARG A 293 18.55 -9.22 8.62
N SER A 294 19.81 -9.06 9.01
CA SER A 294 20.92 -9.83 8.44
C SER A 294 20.65 -11.31 8.73
N ALA A 295 20.52 -12.09 7.65
CA ALA A 295 20.50 -13.55 7.72
C ALA A 295 21.84 -14.08 8.22
#